data_AF-A0A354NX24-F1
#
_entry.id   AF-A0A354NX24-F1
#
_cell.length_a   1.000
_cell.length_b   1.000
_cell.length_c   1.000
_cell.angle_alpha   90.00
_cell.angle_beta   90.00
_cell.angle_gamma   90.00
#
_symmetry.space_group_name_H-M   'P 1'
#
loop_
_entity.id
_entity.type
_entity.pdbx_description
1 polymer ?
#
loop_
_entity_poly.entity_id
_entity_poly.type
_entity_poly.pdbx_seq_one_letter_code
_entity_poly.pdbx_strand_id
1 'polypeptide(L)'
;MMAILNNRLDVSTLVDGLDHAEGVAWGLDGFAYAGGEAGQVYRVDVERGELSQFAQVTGGFILGMALDADNNVYACDTGSHNVVRITQGGVVSTYSTGAPDEPFHFPNYPAFDSQGNLYVAASGDWDARNGKVFKIAPGGAGVVWNDELVDFPNGLCLGPDGKFLYVVMSLNSPR
;
A
#
# COMPACT_ATOMS: atom_id res chain seq x y z
N MET A 1 -3.20 30.30 -9.70
CA MET A 1 -3.31 29.62 -8.40
C MET A 1 -1.89 29.57 -7.83
N MET A 2 -1.60 30.31 -6.76
CA MET A 2 -0.29 30.22 -6.10
C MET A 2 -0.18 28.83 -5.47
N ALA A 3 0.98 28.17 -5.62
CA ALA A 3 1.26 26.96 -4.88
C ALA A 3 1.17 27.27 -3.38
N ILE A 4 0.46 26.41 -2.63
CA ILE A 4 0.29 26.54 -1.17
C ILE A 4 1.64 26.33 -0.45
N LEU A 5 2.62 25.72 -1.12
CA LEU A 5 3.94 25.37 -0.58
C LEU A 5 5.06 25.95 -1.45
N ASN A 6 6.08 26.50 -0.80
CA ASN A 6 7.34 26.97 -1.34
C ASN A 6 8.40 25.86 -1.19
N ASN A 7 8.90 25.34 -2.30
CA ASN A 7 9.86 24.22 -2.30
C ASN A 7 11.21 24.50 -1.61
N ARG A 8 11.53 25.77 -1.27
CA ARG A 8 12.75 26.13 -0.53
C ARG A 8 12.50 26.34 0.96
N LEU A 9 11.26 26.55 1.38
CA LEU A 9 10.91 26.86 2.77
C LEU A 9 10.08 25.74 3.41
N ASP A 10 9.31 25.02 2.61
CA ASP A 10 8.28 24.07 3.06
C ASP A 10 8.60 22.61 2.68
N VAL A 11 9.84 22.35 2.23
CA VAL A 11 10.34 21.00 1.93
C VAL A 11 11.66 20.80 2.67
N SER A 12 11.71 19.72 3.45
CA SER A 12 12.91 19.28 4.15
C SER A 12 12.98 17.75 4.12
N THR A 13 14.20 17.21 4.21
CA THR A 13 14.38 15.80 4.56
C THR A 13 13.96 15.63 6.01
N LEU A 14 12.98 14.76 6.27
CA LEU A 14 12.55 14.42 7.62
C LEU A 14 13.45 13.33 8.23
N VAL A 15 13.70 12.26 7.47
CA VAL A 15 14.57 11.13 7.83
C VAL A 15 15.26 10.58 6.58
N ASP A 16 16.32 9.80 6.78
CA ASP A 16 17.02 9.03 5.74
C ASP A 16 17.21 7.56 6.19
N GLY A 17 17.79 6.72 5.31
CA GLY A 17 18.13 5.33 5.65
C GLY A 17 17.04 4.28 5.38
N LEU A 18 15.97 4.66 4.68
CA LEU A 18 14.97 3.71 4.20
C LEU A 18 15.49 2.90 3.01
N ASP A 19 15.19 1.60 3.00
CA ASP A 19 15.60 0.66 1.96
C ASP A 19 14.58 0.63 0.82
N HIS A 20 14.80 1.42 -0.23
CA HIS A 20 13.95 1.51 -1.42
C HIS A 20 12.45 1.67 -1.10
N ALA A 21 12.12 2.68 -0.29
CA ALA A 21 10.73 2.96 0.05
C ALA A 21 9.92 3.44 -1.16
N GLU A 22 8.80 2.77 -1.43
CA GLU A 22 7.88 3.06 -2.55
C GLU A 22 6.64 3.84 -2.11
N GLY A 23 6.11 3.54 -0.93
CA GLY A 23 4.87 4.11 -0.40
C GLY A 23 5.05 4.76 0.97
N VAL A 24 4.17 5.72 1.26
CA VAL A 24 3.99 6.30 2.59
C VAL A 24 2.52 6.24 2.99
N ALA A 25 2.24 5.91 4.24
CA ALA A 25 0.91 5.98 4.82
C ALA A 25 0.92 6.73 6.15
N TRP A 26 -0.14 7.49 6.41
CA TRP A 26 -0.28 8.26 7.64
C TRP A 26 -1.07 7.47 8.68
N GLY A 27 -0.54 7.35 9.89
CA GLY A 27 -1.21 6.72 11.03
C GLY A 27 -1.99 7.71 11.90
N LEU A 28 -2.97 7.18 12.62
CA LEU A 28 -3.78 7.91 13.61
C LEU A 28 -3.01 8.17 14.92
N ASP A 29 -1.82 7.59 15.07
CA ASP A 29 -0.93 7.73 16.21
C ASP A 29 0.15 8.81 16.03
N GLY A 30 0.07 9.59 14.95
CA GLY A 30 1.01 10.68 14.66
C GLY A 30 2.30 10.24 13.98
N PHE A 31 2.39 8.98 13.58
CA PHE A 31 3.52 8.45 12.82
C PHE A 31 3.18 8.29 11.34
N ALA A 32 4.19 8.42 10.49
CA ALA A 32 4.13 7.96 9.11
C ALA A 32 4.76 6.56 9.01
N TYR A 33 4.28 5.76 8.05
CA TYR A 33 4.76 4.41 7.80
C TYR A 33 5.24 4.27 6.36
N ALA A 34 6.28 3.47 6.16
CA ALA A 34 6.84 3.20 4.84
C ALA A 34 7.37 1.75 4.76
N GLY A 35 7.37 1.19 3.56
CA GLY A 35 7.88 -0.15 3.27
C GLY A 35 9.35 -0.15 2.88
N GLY A 36 9.93 -1.35 2.81
CA GLY A 36 11.24 -1.57 2.20
C GLY A 36 11.34 -2.89 1.44
N GLU A 37 12.39 -2.99 0.62
CA GLU A 37 12.64 -4.11 -0.30
C GLU A 37 13.01 -5.43 0.37
N ALA A 38 13.58 -5.38 1.59
CA ALA A 38 13.87 -6.57 2.37
C ALA A 38 12.77 -6.89 3.41
N GLY A 39 11.56 -6.36 3.23
CA GLY A 39 10.39 -6.67 4.05
C GLY A 39 10.25 -5.81 5.31
N GLN A 40 11.07 -4.77 5.45
CA GLN A 40 10.98 -3.84 6.55
C GLN A 40 9.66 -3.06 6.46
N VAL A 41 9.05 -2.82 7.62
CA VAL A 41 8.04 -1.77 7.77
C VAL A 41 8.58 -0.76 8.74
N TYR A 42 8.82 0.44 8.23
CA TYR A 42 9.34 1.56 8.98
C TYR A 42 8.21 2.36 9.60
N ARG A 43 8.50 2.97 10.75
CA ARG A 43 7.67 3.97 11.42
C ARG A 43 8.52 5.21 11.68
N VAL A 44 8.02 6.35 11.23
CA VAL A 44 8.67 7.66 11.27
C VAL A 44 7.92 8.55 12.26
N ASP A 45 8.61 8.97 13.31
CA ASP A 45 8.13 10.03 14.21
C ASP A 45 8.29 11.36 13.50
N VAL A 46 7.17 11.97 13.09
CA VAL A 46 7.18 13.17 12.26
C VAL A 46 7.50 14.42 13.07
N GLU A 47 7.18 14.41 14.37
CA GLU A 47 7.48 15.53 15.28
C GLU A 47 8.96 15.54 15.67
N ARG A 48 9.56 14.36 15.84
CA ARG A 48 10.96 14.23 16.25
C ARG A 48 11.94 14.02 15.10
N GLY A 49 11.47 13.65 13.92
CA GLY A 49 12.33 13.26 12.79
C GLY A 49 13.11 11.97 13.09
N GLU A 50 12.46 10.98 13.70
CA GLU A 50 13.10 9.72 14.09
C GLU A 50 12.57 8.55 13.27
N LEU A 51 13.49 7.76 12.70
CA LEU A 51 13.17 6.53 11.98
C LEU A 51 13.34 5.32 12.91
N SER A 52 12.37 4.41 12.88
CA SER A 52 12.49 3.10 13.51
C SER A 52 11.97 2.01 12.59
N GLN A 53 12.53 0.81 12.68
CA GLN A 53 11.90 -0.37 12.09
C GLN A 53 10.82 -0.87 13.05
N PHE A 54 9.57 -0.83 12.60
CA PHE A 54 8.39 -1.18 13.39
C PHE A 54 8.07 -2.67 13.32
N ALA A 55 8.21 -3.27 12.13
CA ALA A 55 8.00 -4.69 11.93
C ALA A 55 8.94 -5.24 10.84
N GLN A 56 8.99 -6.57 10.75
CA GLN A 56 9.71 -7.30 9.71
C GLN A 56 8.79 -8.36 9.10
N VAL A 57 8.56 -8.26 7.80
CA VAL A 57 7.95 -9.30 6.99
C VAL A 57 9.08 -10.14 6.41
N THR A 58 9.25 -11.38 6.87
CA THR A 58 10.40 -12.20 6.47
C THR A 58 10.34 -12.56 4.99
N GLY A 59 11.36 -12.16 4.22
CA GLY A 59 11.44 -12.42 2.78
C GLY A 59 10.46 -11.60 1.93
N GLY A 60 9.80 -10.60 2.53
CA GLY A 60 8.86 -9.74 1.83
C GLY A 60 9.53 -8.62 1.05
N PHE A 61 8.72 -7.94 0.24
CA PHE A 61 9.04 -6.67 -0.42
C PHE A 61 7.78 -5.79 -0.30
N ILE A 62 7.86 -4.76 0.53
CA ILE A 62 6.71 -3.95 0.91
C ILE A 62 6.58 -2.70 0.04
N LEU A 63 5.47 -2.63 -0.70
CA LEU A 63 5.12 -1.51 -1.57
C LEU A 63 4.17 -0.54 -0.85
N GLY A 64 2.96 -0.34 -1.40
CA GLY A 64 1.92 0.47 -0.81
C GLY A 64 1.34 -0.13 0.46
N MET A 65 0.84 0.74 1.33
CA MET A 65 0.17 0.35 2.56
C MET A 65 -0.93 1.34 2.94
N ALA A 66 -1.85 0.87 3.78
CA ALA A 66 -2.94 1.66 4.35
C ALA A 66 -3.14 1.25 5.81
N LEU A 67 -3.72 2.12 6.62
CA LEU A 67 -4.04 1.82 8.01
C LEU A 67 -5.56 1.70 8.18
N ASP A 68 -5.98 0.75 9.02
CA ASP A 68 -7.37 0.63 9.44
C ASP A 68 -7.72 1.63 10.57
N ALA A 69 -8.99 1.65 10.99
CA ALA A 69 -9.47 2.51 12.07
C ALA A 69 -8.85 2.18 13.45
N ASP A 70 -8.29 0.98 13.60
CA ASP A 70 -7.57 0.53 14.79
C ASP A 70 -6.05 0.76 14.64
N ASN A 71 -5.61 1.53 13.64
CA ASN A 71 -4.20 1.83 13.34
C ASN A 71 -3.32 0.59 13.10
N ASN A 72 -3.90 -0.51 12.62
CA ASN A 72 -3.14 -1.64 12.10
C ASN A 72 -2.71 -1.33 10.66
N VAL A 73 -1.49 -1.71 10.29
CA VAL A 73 -0.95 -1.51 8.94
C VAL A 73 -1.34 -2.69 8.06
N TYR A 74 -1.85 -2.40 6.87
CA TYR A 74 -2.13 -3.35 5.81
C TYR A 74 -1.22 -3.02 4.64
N ALA A 75 -0.29 -3.93 4.35
CA ALA A 75 0.77 -3.66 3.40
C ALA A 75 0.77 -4.70 2.29
N CYS A 76 0.94 -4.24 1.05
CA CYS A 76 1.14 -5.11 -0.10
C CYS A 76 2.56 -5.66 -0.05
N ASP A 77 2.68 -6.97 0.17
CA ASP A 77 3.93 -7.71 0.08
C ASP A 77 3.99 -8.39 -1.30
N THR A 78 4.73 -7.76 -2.21
CA THR A 78 4.91 -8.32 -3.56
C THR A 78 5.87 -9.49 -3.59
N GLY A 79 6.74 -9.64 -2.58
CA GLY A 79 7.65 -10.79 -2.48
C GLY A 79 6.90 -12.09 -2.19
N SER A 80 5.83 -12.01 -1.40
CA SER A 80 4.99 -13.16 -1.04
C SER A 80 3.60 -13.15 -1.70
N HIS A 81 3.35 -12.26 -2.65
CA HIS A 81 2.08 -12.12 -3.38
C HIS A 81 0.86 -12.03 -2.45
N ASN A 82 0.92 -11.21 -1.41
CA ASN A 82 -0.15 -11.09 -0.45
C ASN A 82 -0.32 -9.66 0.09
N VAL A 83 -1.40 -9.47 0.85
CA VAL A 83 -1.52 -8.37 1.78
C VAL A 83 -1.24 -8.92 3.17
N VAL A 84 -0.31 -8.31 3.89
CA VAL A 84 -0.10 -8.58 5.32
C VAL A 84 -0.87 -7.57 6.17
N ARG A 85 -1.35 -8.02 7.34
CA ARG A 85 -1.79 -7.16 8.43
C ARG A 85 -0.73 -7.16 9.52
N ILE A 86 -0.40 -5.97 10.00
CA ILE A 86 0.56 -5.73 11.07
C ILE A 86 -0.16 -4.99 12.17
N THR A 87 -0.27 -5.63 13.34
CA THR A 87 -0.92 -5.01 14.50
C THR A 87 -0.11 -3.84 15.03
N GLN A 88 -0.71 -2.96 15.86
CA GLN A 88 0.03 -1.90 16.57
C GLN A 88 1.22 -2.42 17.40
N GLY A 89 1.20 -3.69 17.82
CA GLY A 89 2.31 -4.35 18.51
C GLY A 89 3.40 -4.92 17.59
N GLY A 90 3.32 -4.70 16.27
CA GLY A 90 4.26 -5.20 15.28
C GLY A 90 4.06 -6.67 14.88
N VAL A 91 2.98 -7.32 15.32
CA VAL A 91 2.69 -8.72 14.94
C VAL A 91 2.21 -8.77 13.50
N VAL A 92 2.94 -9.51 12.66
CA VAL A 92 2.66 -9.71 11.23
C VAL A 92 1.83 -10.97 11.00
N SER A 93 0.84 -10.88 10.12
CA SER A 93 0.04 -12.02 9.66
C SER A 93 -0.42 -11.81 8.21
N THR A 94 -0.61 -12.87 7.44
CA THR A 94 -1.25 -12.77 6.13
C THR A 94 -2.72 -12.39 6.30
N TYR A 95 -3.14 -11.31 5.64
CA TYR A 95 -4.54 -10.88 5.63
C TYR A 95 -5.30 -11.45 4.43
N SER A 96 -4.70 -11.42 3.24
CA SER A 96 -5.33 -11.94 2.03
C SER A 96 -4.28 -12.31 0.99
N THR A 97 -4.55 -13.34 0.20
CA THR A 97 -3.72 -13.77 -0.94
C THR A 97 -4.41 -13.50 -2.29
N GLY A 98 -5.50 -12.73 -2.31
CA GLY A 98 -6.33 -12.46 -3.49
C GLY A 98 -7.69 -13.15 -3.38
N ALA A 99 -8.27 -13.50 -4.52
CA ALA A 99 -9.51 -14.28 -4.58
C ALA A 99 -9.21 -15.79 -4.65
N PRO A 100 -10.16 -16.68 -4.31
CA PRO A 100 -9.91 -18.12 -4.23
C PRO A 100 -9.29 -18.75 -5.50
N ASP A 101 -9.73 -18.32 -6.68
CA ASP A 101 -9.27 -18.83 -7.98
C ASP A 101 -8.35 -17.84 -8.73
N GLU A 102 -8.10 -16.67 -8.14
CA GLU A 102 -7.34 -15.57 -8.75
C GLU A 102 -6.44 -14.96 -7.66
N PRO A 103 -5.27 -15.55 -7.39
CA PRO A 103 -4.35 -15.00 -6.41
C PRO A 103 -3.78 -13.66 -6.90
N PHE A 104 -3.14 -12.92 -5.98
CA PHE A 104 -2.46 -11.69 -6.38
C PHE A 104 -1.30 -11.96 -7.35
N HIS A 105 -1.26 -11.19 -8.42
CA HIS A 105 -0.09 -10.99 -9.25
C HIS A 105 0.42 -9.57 -9.02
N PHE A 106 1.56 -9.46 -8.33
CA PHE A 106 2.19 -8.18 -7.97
C PHE A 106 1.25 -7.19 -7.26
N PRO A 107 0.79 -7.48 -6.02
CA PRO A 107 -0.02 -6.53 -5.25
C PRO A 107 0.80 -5.26 -4.98
N ASN A 108 0.25 -4.10 -5.31
CA ASN A 108 1.01 -2.85 -5.30
C ASN A 108 0.51 -1.87 -4.23
N TYR A 109 -0.75 -1.44 -4.32
CA TYR A 109 -1.25 -0.36 -3.46
C TYR A 109 -2.65 -0.65 -2.91
N PRO A 110 -2.86 -0.52 -1.59
CA PRO A 110 -4.16 -0.71 -0.95
C PRO A 110 -4.84 0.61 -0.51
N ALA A 111 -6.18 0.63 -0.44
CA ALA A 111 -6.95 1.68 0.23
C ALA A 111 -8.26 1.14 0.85
N PHE A 112 -8.59 1.61 2.05
CA PHE A 112 -9.82 1.24 2.74
C PHE A 112 -11.01 2.11 2.35
N ASP A 113 -12.19 1.51 2.18
CA ASP A 113 -13.46 2.24 2.25
C ASP A 113 -13.97 2.39 3.68
N SER A 114 -15.02 3.20 3.85
CA SER A 114 -15.63 3.48 5.16
C SER A 114 -16.35 2.29 5.79
N GLN A 115 -16.51 1.17 5.06
CA GLN A 115 -17.06 -0.07 5.57
C GLN A 115 -15.96 -1.07 5.96
N GLY A 116 -14.68 -0.70 5.80
CA GLY A 116 -13.54 -1.55 6.11
C GLY A 116 -13.18 -2.55 5.01
N ASN A 117 -13.72 -2.40 3.79
CA ASN A 117 -13.21 -3.17 2.66
C ASN A 117 -11.90 -2.56 2.18
N LEU A 118 -10.93 -3.42 1.84
CA LEU A 118 -9.65 -3.02 1.28
C LEU A 118 -9.67 -3.23 -0.24
N TYR A 119 -9.52 -2.14 -1.00
CA TYR A 119 -9.28 -2.22 -2.44
C TYR A 119 -7.77 -2.32 -2.66
N VAL A 120 -7.34 -3.20 -3.56
CA VAL A 120 -5.93 -3.43 -3.86
C VAL A 120 -5.72 -3.38 -5.36
N ALA A 121 -4.87 -2.48 -5.83
CA ALA A 121 -4.36 -2.51 -7.19
C ALA A 121 -3.23 -3.54 -7.26
N ALA A 122 -3.39 -4.51 -8.15
CA ALA A 122 -2.41 -5.55 -8.42
C ALA A 122 -1.90 -5.36 -9.85
N SER A 123 -0.62 -5.03 -9.97
CA SER A 123 -0.01 -4.58 -11.23
C SER A 123 -0.01 -5.66 -12.31
N GLY A 124 -0.11 -6.93 -11.91
CA GLY A 124 0.07 -8.06 -12.81
C GLY A 124 1.54 -8.41 -12.98
N ASP A 125 1.82 -9.40 -13.81
CA ASP A 125 3.19 -9.82 -14.10
C ASP A 125 3.85 -8.84 -15.08
N TRP A 126 5.18 -8.73 -15.00
CA TRP A 126 5.95 -7.91 -15.92
C TRP A 126 5.79 -8.40 -17.37
N ASP A 127 5.58 -7.48 -18.31
CA ASP A 127 5.28 -7.76 -19.74
C ASP A 127 4.00 -8.57 -19.98
N ALA A 128 3.08 -8.56 -19.01
CA ALA A 128 1.76 -9.18 -19.12
C ALA A 128 0.62 -8.15 -19.03
N ARG A 129 -0.54 -8.53 -19.55
CA ARG A 129 -1.79 -7.75 -19.46
C ARG A 129 -2.79 -8.47 -18.56
N ASN A 130 -2.39 -8.68 -17.31
CA ASN A 130 -3.18 -9.37 -16.28
C ASN A 130 -3.32 -8.56 -14.99
N GLY A 131 -3.14 -7.23 -15.05
CA GLY A 131 -3.43 -6.33 -13.96
C GLY A 131 -4.90 -6.39 -13.54
N LYS A 132 -5.15 -6.24 -12.23
CA LYS A 132 -6.50 -6.34 -11.63
C LYS A 132 -6.64 -5.37 -10.47
N VAL A 133 -7.89 -5.09 -10.10
CA VAL A 133 -8.23 -4.54 -8.79
C VAL A 133 -8.99 -5.59 -8.00
N PHE A 134 -8.55 -5.84 -6.78
CA PHE A 134 -9.23 -6.72 -5.83
C PHE A 134 -9.99 -5.92 -4.79
N LYS A 135 -11.07 -6.50 -4.27
CA LYS A 135 -11.76 -6.02 -3.08
C LYS A 135 -11.69 -7.11 -2.02
N ILE A 136 -11.18 -6.77 -0.84
CA ILE A 136 -11.06 -7.67 0.31
C ILE A 136 -12.03 -7.22 1.37
N ALA A 137 -12.96 -8.09 1.76
CA ALA A 137 -13.89 -7.84 2.85
C ALA A 137 -13.19 -7.87 4.22
N PRO A 138 -13.77 -7.25 5.26
CA PRO A 138 -13.33 -7.47 6.63
C PRO A 138 -13.18 -8.97 6.93
N GLY A 139 -11.99 -9.36 7.39
CA GLY A 139 -11.65 -10.77 7.64
C GLY A 139 -10.83 -11.44 6.53
N GLY A 140 -10.50 -10.75 5.44
CA GLY A 140 -9.46 -11.18 4.50
C GLY A 140 -9.96 -11.88 3.23
N ALA A 141 -11.27 -12.12 3.11
CA ALA A 141 -11.85 -12.74 1.92
C ALA A 141 -11.81 -11.78 0.72
N GLY A 142 -11.02 -12.12 -0.30
CA GLY A 142 -10.86 -11.35 -1.52
C GLY A 142 -11.78 -11.80 -2.66
N VAL A 143 -12.14 -10.84 -3.51
CA VAL A 143 -12.75 -11.07 -4.83
C VAL A 143 -12.04 -10.21 -5.87
N VAL A 144 -12.02 -10.66 -7.13
CA VAL A 144 -11.69 -9.78 -8.26
C VAL A 144 -12.80 -8.76 -8.38
N TRP A 145 -12.46 -7.49 -8.18
CA TRP A 145 -13.41 -6.38 -8.25
C TRP A 145 -13.47 -5.77 -9.65
N ASN A 146 -12.32 -5.70 -10.32
CA ASN A 146 -12.22 -5.30 -11.72
C ASN A 146 -11.05 -6.02 -12.39
N ASP A 147 -11.29 -6.54 -13.59
CA ASP A 147 -10.34 -7.22 -14.47
C ASP A 147 -10.21 -6.53 -15.84
N GLU A 148 -10.73 -5.31 -15.97
CA GLU A 148 -10.61 -4.48 -17.18
C GLU A 148 -9.38 -3.57 -17.12
N LEU A 149 -8.91 -3.21 -15.92
CA LEU A 149 -7.70 -2.42 -15.68
C LEU A 149 -6.44 -3.28 -15.80
N VAL A 150 -6.23 -3.85 -16.98
CA VAL A 150 -5.20 -4.88 -17.25
C VAL A 150 -3.78 -4.34 -17.45
N ASP A 151 -3.65 -3.03 -17.68
CA ASP A 151 -2.39 -2.38 -18.05
C ASP A 151 -1.73 -1.73 -16.83
N PHE A 152 -1.18 -2.55 -15.93
CA PHE A 152 -0.35 -2.17 -14.78
C PHE A 152 -0.97 -1.12 -13.85
N PRO A 153 -2.06 -1.47 -13.12
CA PRO A 153 -2.57 -0.62 -12.05
C PRO A 153 -1.56 -0.56 -10.90
N ASN A 154 -1.33 0.64 -10.38
CA ASN A 154 -0.29 0.89 -9.38
C ASN A 154 -0.91 1.54 -8.13
N GLY A 155 -0.89 2.86 -8.01
CA GLY A 155 -1.53 3.58 -6.91
C GLY A 155 -3.06 3.64 -7.05
N LEU A 156 -3.76 3.64 -5.91
CA LEU A 156 -5.19 3.91 -5.88
C LEU A 156 -5.61 4.75 -4.67
N CYS A 157 -6.73 5.47 -4.77
CA CYS A 157 -7.36 6.15 -3.64
C CYS A 157 -8.87 6.28 -3.83
N LEU A 158 -9.62 6.31 -2.73
CA LEU A 158 -11.05 6.63 -2.77
C LEU A 158 -11.27 8.14 -2.76
N GLY A 159 -12.27 8.59 -3.50
CA GLY A 159 -12.81 9.93 -3.35
C GLY A 159 -13.38 10.16 -1.95
N PRO A 160 -13.48 11.42 -1.49
CA PRO A 160 -13.89 11.76 -0.13
C PRO A 160 -15.32 11.31 0.22
N ASP A 161 -16.19 11.10 -0.78
CA ASP A 161 -17.54 10.58 -0.60
C ASP A 161 -17.65 9.07 -0.84
N GLY A 162 -16.52 8.39 -1.13
CA GLY A 162 -16.45 6.97 -1.41
C GLY A 162 -17.09 6.54 -2.73
N LYS A 163 -17.56 7.47 -3.59
CA LYS A 163 -18.26 7.11 -4.83
C LYS A 163 -17.33 6.67 -5.95
N PHE A 164 -16.08 7.13 -5.93
CA PHE A 164 -15.09 6.84 -6.95
C PHE A 164 -13.86 6.21 -6.33
N LEU A 165 -13.34 5.17 -6.99
CA LEU A 165 -11.98 4.68 -6.81
C LEU A 165 -11.14 5.21 -7.97
N TYR A 166 -10.15 6.04 -7.65
CA TYR A 166 -9.19 6.54 -8.63
C TYR A 166 -8.01 5.59 -8.64
N VAL A 167 -7.62 5.14 -9.83
CA VAL A 167 -6.50 4.22 -10.03
C VAL A 167 -5.55 4.86 -11.04
N VAL A 168 -4.27 4.91 -10.71
CA VAL A 168 -3.24 5.30 -11.68
C VAL A 168 -2.69 4.06 -12.36
N MET A 169 -2.51 4.16 -13.67
CA MET A 169 -2.03 3.07 -14.52
C MET A 169 -0.83 3.54 -15.33
N SER A 170 0.15 2.66 -15.47
CA SER A 170 1.26 2.87 -16.40
C SER A 170 0.84 2.33 -17.75
N LEU A 171 0.64 3.20 -18.77
CA LEU A 171 0.12 2.84 -20.11
C LEU A 171 1.15 2.84 -21.27
N ASN A 172 2.43 3.15 -21.01
CA ASN A 172 3.53 2.93 -21.97
C ASN A 172 4.37 1.64 -21.71
N SER A 173 4.78 0.93 -22.76
CA SER A 173 5.75 -0.18 -22.69
C SER A 173 7.19 0.32 -22.49
N PRO A 174 8.12 -0.48 -21.92
CA PRO A 174 7.89 -1.80 -21.32
C PRO A 174 7.36 -1.66 -19.89
N ARG A 175 6.45 -2.56 -19.56
CA ARG A 175 5.88 -2.78 -18.22
C ARG A 175 5.50 -4.24 -18.19
#